data_AF-A0A1L9BUP6-F1
#
_entry.id   AF-A0A1L9BUP6-F1
#
_cell.length_a   1.000
_cell.length_b   1.000
_cell.length_c   1.000
_cell.angle_alpha   90.00
_cell.angle_beta   90.00
_cell.angle_gamma   90.00
#
_symmetry.space_group_name_H-M   'P 1'
#
loop_
_entity.id
_entity.type
_entity.pdbx_description
1 polymer ?
#
loop_
_entity_poly.entity_id
_entity_poly.type
_entity_poly.pdbx_seq_one_letter_code
_entity_poly.pdbx_strand_id
1 'polypeptide(L)'
;MAQIGAVLVRIEAREASPKHLKQIVLSLDMAENFRAFGSLCGRECQVLKFHHDIEGADMFPRVEAAGGGMFREVVAKLKAEHEVVHELIIRLDRAADVLAEDPSDENFVQAATIFRKLEEVVRSHFGYEETELAEAIGYYLGAI
;
A
#
# COMPACT_ATOMS: atom_id res chain seq x y z
N MET A 1 0.59 1.21 5.64
CA MET A 1 0.12 2.53 5.13
C MET A 1 0.10 3.68 6.15
N ALA A 2 -0.57 3.57 7.32
CA ALA A 2 -0.73 4.70 8.25
C ALA A 2 0.59 5.33 8.75
N GLN A 3 1.64 4.53 8.96
CA GLN A 3 2.95 5.02 9.36
C GLN A 3 3.59 5.91 8.27
N ILE A 4 3.48 5.53 6.99
CA ILE A 4 3.98 6.36 5.88
C ILE A 4 3.19 7.66 5.78
N GLY A 5 1.85 7.59 5.89
CA GLY A 5 1.01 8.78 5.88
C GLY A 5 1.39 9.78 6.99
N ALA A 6 1.70 9.28 8.19
CA ALA A 6 2.18 10.11 9.29
C ALA A 6 3.55 10.76 8.99
N VAL A 7 4.46 10.05 8.34
CA VAL A 7 5.75 10.61 7.88
C VAL A 7 5.51 11.70 6.84
N LEU A 8 4.63 11.45 5.86
CA LEU A 8 4.29 12.40 4.80
C LEU A 8 3.77 13.73 5.38
N VAL A 9 2.79 13.67 6.29
CA VAL A 9 2.21 14.87 6.93
C VAL A 9 3.28 15.71 7.63
N ARG A 10 4.24 15.07 8.31
CA ARG A 10 5.30 15.79 9.04
C ARG A 10 6.30 16.45 8.08
N ILE A 11 6.62 15.80 6.97
CA ILE A 11 7.48 16.37 5.92
C ILE A 11 6.81 17.60 5.31
N GLU A 12 5.51 17.52 5.02
CA GLU A 12 4.73 18.65 4.48
C GLU A 12 4.64 19.82 5.46
N ALA A 13 4.57 19.53 6.75
CA ALA A 13 4.59 20.55 7.81
C ALA A 13 5.97 21.23 7.99
N ARG A 14 7.01 20.79 7.26
CA ARG A 14 8.41 21.26 7.39
C ARG A 14 8.94 21.20 8.83
N GLU A 15 8.46 20.24 9.62
CA GLU A 15 8.80 20.14 11.03
C GLU A 15 10.19 19.52 11.24
N ALA A 16 11.09 20.29 11.85
CA ALA A 16 12.44 19.86 12.21
C ALA A 16 12.71 20.06 13.72
N SER A 17 12.05 19.32 14.63
CA SER A 17 12.45 19.37 16.06
C SER A 17 11.92 18.23 16.95
N PRO A 18 12.67 17.82 18.00
CA PRO A 18 12.54 16.54 18.69
C PRO A 18 11.94 16.69 20.10
N LYS A 19 10.88 15.95 20.42
CA LYS A 19 10.66 15.50 21.81
C LYS A 19 9.67 14.36 22.07
N HIS A 20 8.98 13.83 21.06
CA HIS A 20 8.27 12.56 21.19
C HIS A 20 8.42 11.77 19.89
N LEU A 21 8.90 10.53 19.82
CA LEU A 21 9.61 9.64 20.73
C LEU A 21 10.17 8.56 19.79
N LYS A 22 11.48 8.31 19.85
CA LYS A 22 12.21 7.14 19.34
C LYS A 22 11.39 6.05 18.62
N GLN A 23 11.30 6.13 17.30
CA GLN A 23 11.66 5.07 16.33
C GLN A 23 11.13 5.47 14.94
N ILE A 24 12.03 5.41 13.96
CA ILE A 24 11.85 5.51 12.50
C ILE A 24 12.13 6.87 11.83
N VAL A 25 11.81 8.06 12.36
CA VAL A 25 12.16 9.31 11.63
C VAL A 25 12.47 10.47 12.56
N LEU A 26 13.71 10.64 13.02
CA LEU A 26 14.14 11.90 13.63
C LEU A 26 15.62 12.22 13.39
N SER A 27 15.85 13.50 13.05
CA SER A 27 17.10 14.29 12.99
C SER A 27 17.91 14.25 11.72
N LEU A 28 17.23 14.33 10.60
CA LEU A 28 17.83 14.21 9.29
C LEU A 28 17.43 15.44 8.45
N ASP A 29 18.36 15.98 7.65
CA ASP A 29 18.13 17.06 6.67
C ASP A 29 16.85 16.75 5.85
N MET A 30 16.17 17.73 5.27
CA MET A 30 14.98 17.48 4.44
C MET A 30 15.24 16.40 3.39
N ALA A 31 16.46 16.40 2.84
CA ALA A 31 16.94 15.38 1.92
C ALA A 31 16.93 13.95 2.47
N GLU A 32 17.23 13.80 3.76
CA GLU A 32 17.24 12.53 4.45
C GLU A 32 15.82 12.10 4.89
N ASN A 33 14.92 13.05 5.19
CA ASN A 33 13.50 12.75 5.41
C ASN A 33 12.84 12.22 4.13
N PHE A 34 13.16 12.80 2.97
CA PHE A 34 12.71 12.32 1.66
C PHE A 34 13.20 10.90 1.36
N ARG A 35 14.48 10.61 1.63
CA ARG A 35 15.04 9.25 1.52
C ARG A 35 14.34 8.24 2.43
N ALA A 36 14.04 8.61 3.68
CA ALA A 36 13.34 7.75 4.62
C ALA A 36 11.90 7.43 4.15
N PHE A 37 11.19 8.43 3.62
CA PHE A 37 9.87 8.22 3.01
C PHE A 37 9.94 7.22 1.86
N GLY A 38 10.88 7.37 0.94
CA GLY A 38 11.07 6.43 -0.18
C GLY A 38 11.30 4.98 0.26
N SER A 39 12.21 4.77 1.22
CA SER A 39 12.51 3.42 1.73
C SER A 39 11.33 2.74 2.42
N LEU A 40 10.53 3.50 3.21
CA LEU A 40 9.33 2.98 3.86
C LEU A 40 8.26 2.62 2.83
N CYS A 41 8.04 3.47 1.82
CA CYS A 41 7.15 3.20 0.70
C CYS A 41 7.48 1.88 0.00
N GLY A 42 8.75 1.67 -0.37
CA GLY A 42 9.18 0.43 -1.03
C GLY A 42 8.87 -0.83 -0.21
N ARG A 43 9.09 -0.79 1.10
CA ARG A 43 8.77 -1.92 1.99
C ARG A 43 7.26 -2.23 2.05
N GLU A 44 6.42 -1.21 2.25
CA GLU A 44 4.96 -1.42 2.34
C GLU A 44 4.39 -1.91 1.00
N CYS A 45 4.92 -1.42 -0.12
CA CYS A 45 4.59 -1.91 -1.46
C CYS A 45 4.92 -3.40 -1.64
N GLN A 46 6.06 -3.87 -1.13
CA GLN A 46 6.43 -5.30 -1.18
C GLN A 46 5.48 -6.18 -0.37
N VAL A 47 5.06 -5.72 0.82
CA VAL A 47 4.09 -6.44 1.66
C VAL A 47 2.74 -6.54 0.95
N LEU A 48 2.26 -5.44 0.37
CA LEU A 48 0.99 -5.40 -0.37
C LEU A 48 1.01 -6.34 -1.59
N LYS A 49 2.11 -6.32 -2.35
CA LYS A 49 2.30 -7.25 -3.47
C LYS A 49 2.25 -8.71 -3.01
N PHE A 50 2.95 -9.04 -1.93
CA PHE A 50 2.98 -10.42 -1.41
C PHE A 50 1.59 -10.89 -0.96
N HIS A 51 0.83 -10.01 -0.31
CA HIS A 51 -0.55 -10.26 0.06
C HIS A 51 -1.43 -10.59 -1.17
N HIS A 52 -1.40 -9.75 -2.20
CA HIS A 52 -2.16 -10.01 -3.44
C HIS A 52 -1.69 -11.28 -4.18
N ASP A 53 -0.38 -11.59 -4.14
CA ASP A 53 0.17 -12.81 -4.75
C ASP A 53 -0.44 -14.05 -4.06
N ILE A 54 -0.58 -14.05 -2.73
CA ILE A 54 -1.25 -15.13 -1.98
C ILE A 54 -2.73 -15.23 -2.36
N GLU A 55 -3.42 -14.10 -2.44
CA GLU A 55 -4.85 -14.11 -2.75
C GLU A 55 -5.13 -14.65 -4.14
N GLY A 56 -4.36 -14.19 -5.12
CA GLY A 56 -4.47 -14.64 -6.50
C GLY A 56 -4.14 -16.12 -6.67
N ALA A 57 -3.12 -16.61 -5.96
CA ALA A 57 -2.61 -17.98 -6.13
C ALA A 57 -3.33 -19.03 -5.27
N ASP A 58 -3.88 -18.67 -4.11
CA ASP A 58 -4.51 -19.62 -3.17
C ASP A 58 -5.93 -19.21 -2.74
N MET A 59 -6.11 -18.04 -2.12
CA MET A 59 -7.36 -17.69 -1.46
C MET A 59 -8.54 -17.61 -2.44
N PHE A 60 -8.40 -16.83 -3.52
CA PHE A 60 -9.44 -16.66 -4.52
C PHE A 60 -9.86 -17.97 -5.20
N PRO A 61 -8.95 -18.83 -5.69
CA PRO A 61 -9.32 -20.15 -6.21
C PRO A 61 -10.15 -20.99 -5.23
N ARG A 62 -9.82 -20.97 -3.93
CA ARG A 62 -10.54 -21.73 -2.91
C ARG A 62 -11.93 -21.17 -2.63
N VAL A 63 -12.07 -19.84 -2.56
CA VAL A 63 -13.37 -19.16 -2.42
C VAL A 63 -14.29 -19.48 -3.61
N GLU A 64 -13.78 -19.39 -4.84
CA GLU A 64 -14.55 -19.71 -6.06
C GLU A 64 -15.02 -21.19 -6.06
N ALA A 65 -14.14 -22.11 -5.67
CA ALA A 65 -14.44 -23.53 -5.61
C ALA A 65 -15.48 -23.88 -4.52
N ALA A 66 -15.33 -23.31 -3.33
CA ALA A 66 -16.20 -23.62 -2.18
C ALA A 66 -17.59 -23.00 -2.32
N GLY A 67 -17.69 -21.80 -2.90
CA GLY A 67 -18.96 -21.10 -3.14
C GLY A 67 -19.73 -21.58 -4.38
N GLY A 68 -19.30 -22.66 -5.05
CA GLY A 68 -19.97 -23.17 -6.25
C GLY A 68 -20.07 -22.15 -7.38
N GLY A 69 -19.12 -21.21 -7.46
CA GLY A 69 -19.11 -20.12 -8.44
C GLY A 69 -19.86 -18.84 -8.04
N MET A 70 -20.51 -18.78 -6.86
CA MET A 70 -21.20 -17.57 -6.39
C MET A 70 -20.32 -16.32 -6.35
N PHE A 71 -19.02 -16.48 -6.06
CA PHE A 71 -18.08 -15.36 -5.90
C PHE A 71 -17.27 -15.04 -7.15
N ARG A 72 -17.55 -15.66 -8.30
CA ARG A 72 -16.73 -15.52 -9.52
C ARG A 72 -16.60 -14.05 -9.97
N GLU A 73 -17.71 -13.32 -10.00
CA GLU A 73 -17.71 -11.91 -10.44
C GLU A 73 -16.98 -11.00 -9.44
N VAL A 74 -17.15 -11.27 -8.13
CA VAL A 74 -16.43 -10.56 -7.06
C VAL A 74 -14.92 -10.77 -7.21
N VAL A 75 -14.49 -12.03 -7.35
CA VAL A 75 -13.07 -12.40 -7.52
C VAL A 75 -12.50 -11.84 -8.82
N ALA A 76 -13.26 -11.86 -9.93
CA ALA A 76 -12.83 -11.27 -11.18
C ALA A 76 -12.58 -9.77 -11.05
N LYS A 77 -13.48 -9.06 -10.35
CA LYS A 77 -13.30 -7.63 -10.05
C LYS A 77 -12.08 -7.38 -9.16
N LEU A 78 -11.89 -8.15 -8.08
CA LEU A 78 -10.74 -8.01 -7.19
C LEU A 78 -9.41 -8.22 -7.93
N LYS A 79 -9.33 -9.25 -8.79
CA LYS A 79 -8.16 -9.48 -9.65
C LYS A 79 -7.88 -8.30 -10.60
N ALA A 80 -8.93 -7.71 -11.19
CA ALA A 80 -8.76 -6.51 -12.02
C ALA A 80 -8.29 -5.29 -11.20
N GLU A 81 -8.74 -5.16 -9.95
CA GLU A 81 -8.25 -4.12 -9.04
C GLU A 81 -6.79 -4.36 -8.63
N HIS A 82 -6.35 -5.62 -8.46
CA HIS A 82 -4.95 -5.94 -8.18
C HIS A 82 -4.03 -5.44 -9.29
N GLU A 83 -4.44 -5.53 -10.56
CA GLU A 83 -3.65 -5.00 -11.69
C GLU A 83 -3.43 -3.48 -11.57
N VAL A 84 -4.49 -2.74 -11.20
CA VAL A 84 -4.41 -1.28 -10.99
C VAL A 84 -3.49 -0.96 -9.79
N VAL A 85 -3.64 -1.70 -8.69
CA VAL A 85 -2.79 -1.51 -7.51
C VAL A 85 -1.32 -1.82 -7.82
N HIS A 86 -1.03 -2.90 -8.55
CA HIS A 86 0.33 -3.28 -8.94
C HIS A 86 0.97 -2.23 -9.85
N GLU A 87 0.22 -1.65 -10.79
CA GLU A 87 0.72 -0.55 -11.61
C GLU A 87 1.06 0.70 -10.76
N LEU A 88 0.22 1.03 -9.77
CA LEU A 88 0.50 2.13 -8.83
C LEU A 88 1.72 1.84 -7.94
N ILE A 89 1.91 0.60 -7.50
CA ILE A 89 3.11 0.16 -6.77
C ILE A 89 4.36 0.40 -7.62
N ILE A 90 4.37 -0.05 -8.89
CA ILE A 90 5.51 0.13 -9.79
C ILE A 90 5.84 1.62 -10.00
N ARG A 91 4.81 2.46 -10.16
CA ARG A 91 4.99 3.90 -10.29
C ARG A 91 5.55 4.53 -9.03
N LEU A 92 5.07 4.11 -7.86
CA LEU A 92 5.54 4.63 -6.59
C LEU A 92 6.97 4.20 -6.31
N ASP A 93 7.33 2.95 -6.60
CA ASP A 93 8.68 2.42 -6.46
C ASP A 93 9.69 3.24 -7.28
N ARG A 94 9.39 3.48 -8.57
CA ARG A 94 10.20 4.35 -9.42
C ARG A 94 10.32 5.77 -8.88
N ALA A 95 9.22 6.36 -8.40
CA ALA A 95 9.24 7.71 -7.83
C ALA A 95 10.03 7.77 -6.51
N ALA A 96 9.99 6.70 -5.71
CA ALA A 96 10.77 6.56 -4.49
C ALA A 96 12.26 6.43 -4.77
N ASP A 97 12.65 5.67 -5.81
CA ASP A 97 14.04 5.56 -6.28
C ASP A 97 14.57 6.93 -6.73
N VAL A 98 13.81 7.63 -7.58
CA VAL A 98 14.16 8.99 -8.04
C VAL A 98 14.30 9.95 -6.85
N LEU A 99 13.38 9.90 -5.88
CA LEU A 99 13.44 10.74 -4.68
C LEU A 99 14.65 10.40 -3.79
N ALA A 100 15.07 9.13 -3.76
CA ALA A 100 16.21 8.70 -2.98
C ALA A 100 17.54 9.17 -3.61
N GLU A 101 17.61 9.20 -4.94
CA GLU A 101 18.76 9.70 -5.70
C GLU A 101 18.84 11.23 -5.74
N ASP A 102 17.71 11.90 -5.98
CA ASP A 102 17.59 13.36 -6.06
C ASP A 102 16.45 13.85 -5.12
N PRO A 103 16.79 14.19 -3.88
CA PRO A 103 15.80 14.54 -2.87
C PRO A 103 15.37 16.02 -3.00
N SER A 104 14.64 16.32 -4.07
CA SER A 104 14.06 17.62 -4.36
C SER A 104 12.57 17.72 -3.96
N ASP A 105 12.08 18.95 -3.75
CA ASP A 105 10.66 19.21 -3.45
C ASP A 105 9.73 18.69 -4.58
N GLU A 106 10.16 18.78 -5.85
CA GLU A 106 9.40 18.30 -7.00
C GLU A 106 9.24 16.77 -6.98
N ASN A 107 10.35 16.05 -6.79
CA ASN A 107 10.34 14.59 -6.70
C ASN A 107 9.53 14.13 -5.48
N PHE A 108 9.59 14.88 -4.37
CA PHE A 108 8.79 14.58 -3.18
C PHE A 108 7.30 14.71 -3.46
N VAL A 109 6.86 15.83 -4.08
CA VAL A 109 5.45 16.04 -4.44
C VAL A 109 4.96 14.94 -5.39
N GLN A 110 5.78 14.50 -6.33
CA GLN A 110 5.44 13.41 -7.24
C GLN A 110 5.23 12.09 -6.48
N ALA A 111 6.20 11.67 -5.67
CA ALA A 111 6.10 10.43 -4.89
C ALA A 111 4.92 10.47 -3.90
N ALA A 112 4.72 11.61 -3.22
CA ALA A 112 3.59 11.83 -2.31
C ALA A 112 2.23 11.72 -3.01
N THR A 113 2.11 12.28 -4.21
CA THR A 113 0.86 12.22 -5.00
C THR A 113 0.53 10.78 -5.39
N ILE A 114 1.53 10.03 -5.87
CA ILE A 114 1.34 8.62 -6.23
C ILE A 114 0.99 7.79 -4.99
N PHE A 115 1.68 8.01 -3.87
CA PHE A 115 1.39 7.33 -2.61
C PHE A 115 -0.05 7.56 -2.14
N ARG A 116 -0.54 8.81 -2.14
CA ARG A 116 -1.93 9.10 -1.76
C ARG A 116 -2.93 8.40 -2.67
N LYS A 117 -2.64 8.34 -3.98
CA LYS A 117 -3.52 7.62 -4.91
C LYS A 117 -3.53 6.14 -4.63
N LEU A 118 -2.36 5.54 -4.37
CA LEU A 118 -2.25 4.15 -3.95
C LEU A 118 -3.03 3.91 -2.65
N GLU A 119 -2.87 4.77 -1.63
CA GLU A 119 -3.59 4.65 -0.36
C GLU A 119 -5.11 4.70 -0.54
N GLU A 120 -5.61 5.65 -1.32
CA GLU A 120 -7.04 5.78 -1.65
C GLU A 120 -7.58 4.50 -2.29
N VAL A 121 -6.88 4.00 -3.32
CA VAL A 121 -7.30 2.81 -4.07
C VAL A 121 -7.25 1.56 -3.19
N VAL A 122 -6.17 1.34 -2.44
CA VAL A 122 -6.02 0.18 -1.55
C VAL A 122 -7.07 0.18 -0.45
N ARG A 123 -7.39 1.35 0.12
CA ARG A 123 -8.44 1.47 1.13
C ARG A 123 -9.82 1.12 0.56
N SER A 124 -10.11 1.60 -0.65
CA SER A 124 -11.36 1.25 -1.34
C SER A 124 -11.42 -0.23 -1.70
N HIS A 125 -10.30 -0.80 -2.17
CA HIS A 125 -10.17 -2.19 -2.56
C HIS A 125 -10.40 -3.14 -1.37
N PHE A 126 -9.69 -2.94 -0.25
CA PHE A 126 -9.92 -3.73 0.97
C PHE A 126 -11.33 -3.57 1.52
N GLY A 127 -11.91 -2.36 1.46
CA GLY A 127 -13.30 -2.16 1.88
C GLY A 127 -14.29 -3.01 1.06
N TYR A 128 -14.07 -3.13 -0.24
CA TYR A 128 -14.88 -3.98 -1.11
C TYR A 128 -14.63 -5.47 -0.83
N GLU A 129 -13.37 -5.89 -0.73
CA GLU A 129 -13.03 -7.28 -0.40
C GLU A 129 -13.63 -7.74 0.93
N GLU A 130 -13.46 -6.95 1.99
CA GLU A 130 -13.98 -7.26 3.32
C GLU A 130 -15.51 -7.37 3.29
N THR A 131 -16.18 -6.45 2.60
CA THR A 131 -17.65 -6.45 2.48
C THR A 131 -18.16 -7.70 1.77
N GLU A 132 -17.49 -8.13 0.70
CA GLU A 132 -17.99 -9.21 -0.16
C GLU A 132 -17.51 -10.61 0.27
N LEU A 133 -16.31 -10.72 0.85
CA LEU A 133 -15.65 -12.00 1.08
C LEU A 133 -15.42 -12.36 2.55
N ALA A 134 -15.54 -11.44 3.52
CA ALA A 134 -15.22 -11.77 4.92
C ALA A 134 -16.05 -12.94 5.48
N GLU A 135 -17.37 -12.94 5.23
CA GLU A 135 -18.24 -14.04 5.64
C GLU A 135 -17.91 -15.35 4.90
N ALA A 136 -17.64 -15.24 3.59
CA ALA A 136 -17.30 -16.39 2.76
C ALA A 136 -16.00 -17.05 3.24
N ILE A 137 -14.97 -16.26 3.55
CA ILE A 137 -13.70 -16.75 4.10
C ILE A 137 -13.97 -17.47 5.44
N GLY A 138 -14.68 -16.82 6.36
CA GLY A 138 -14.97 -17.40 7.67
C GLY A 138 -15.77 -18.70 7.60
N TYR A 139 -16.73 -18.79 6.68
CA TYR A 139 -17.59 -19.97 6.51
C TYR A 139 -16.91 -21.10 5.72
N TYR A 140 -16.31 -20.80 4.57
CA TYR A 140 -15.80 -21.80 3.63
C TYR A 140 -14.33 -22.17 3.86
N LEU A 141 -13.51 -21.25 4.35
CA LEU A 141 -12.08 -21.48 4.56
C LEU A 141 -11.71 -21.73 6.03
N GLY A 142 -12.65 -21.47 6.96
CA GLY A 142 -12.41 -21.51 8.39
C GLY A 142 -11.58 -20.31 8.87
N ALA A 143 -11.32 -20.24 10.18
CA ALA A 143 -10.32 -19.30 10.69
C ALA A 143 -8.94 -19.79 10.23
N ILE A 144 -8.30 -19.02 9.36
CA ILE A 144 -6.90 -19.18 8.95
C ILE A 144 -6.00 -18.86 10.15
#